data_AF-A0A4R4REL4-F1
#
_entry.id   AF-A0A4R4REL4-F1
#
_cell.length_a   1.000
_cell.length_b   1.000
_cell.length_c   1.000
_cell.angle_alpha   90.00
_cell.angle_beta   90.00
_cell.angle_gamma   90.00
#
_symmetry.space_group_name_H-M   'P 1'
#
loop_
_entity.id
_entity.type
_entity.pdbx_description
1 polymer ?
#
loop_
_entity_poly.entity_id
_entity_poly.type
_entity_poly.pdbx_seq_one_letter_code
_entity_poly.pdbx_strand_id
1 'polypeptide(L)'
;MTTDAGVDPTVERLRRRGDAIIGRELTRLAGRAQALGPQDLAVVEAALNDLVERLVLARLRALPHRAAEVDRLFTDPGSGR
;
A
#
# COMPACT_ATOMS: atom_id res chain seq x y z
N MET A 1 -28.16 1.85 -12.44
CA MET A 1 -27.04 2.65 -12.96
C MET A 1 -25.82 2.29 -12.13
N THR A 2 -25.13 1.23 -12.55
CA THR A 2 -23.95 0.67 -11.88
C THR A 2 -22.75 1.54 -12.24
N THR A 3 -22.14 2.17 -11.24
CA THR A 3 -20.96 3.03 -11.43
C THR A 3 -19.79 2.15 -11.85
N ASP A 4 -19.55 2.10 -13.14
CA ASP A 4 -18.41 1.39 -13.72
C ASP A 4 -17.14 2.25 -13.62
N ALA A 5 -16.15 1.63 -12.97
CA ALA A 5 -14.72 1.66 -13.29
C ALA A 5 -14.03 3.01 -13.51
N GLY A 6 -13.68 3.65 -12.39
CA GLY A 6 -12.35 4.20 -12.23
C GLY A 6 -11.85 3.75 -10.87
N VAL A 7 -10.70 3.07 -10.79
CA VAL A 7 -10.07 2.85 -9.48
C VAL A 7 -9.99 4.21 -8.81
N ASP A 8 -10.57 4.35 -7.61
CA ASP A 8 -10.49 5.59 -6.84
C ASP A 8 -9.02 6.03 -6.85
N PRO A 9 -8.68 7.21 -7.39
CA PRO A 9 -7.30 7.62 -7.62
C PRO A 9 -6.50 7.61 -6.31
N THR A 10 -7.15 7.80 -5.16
CA THR A 10 -6.52 7.65 -3.84
C THR A 10 -6.22 6.19 -3.52
N VAL A 11 -7.14 5.26 -3.79
CA VAL A 11 -6.90 3.81 -3.62
C VAL A 11 -5.70 3.35 -4.45
N GLU A 12 -5.63 3.76 -5.71
CA GLU A 12 -4.53 3.38 -6.60
C GLU A 12 -3.19 4.02 -6.17
N ARG A 13 -3.21 5.28 -5.75
CA ARG A 13 -2.02 5.96 -5.19
C ARG A 13 -1.50 5.24 -3.95
N LEU A 14 -2.40 4.85 -3.04
CA LEU A 14 -2.04 4.13 -1.82
C LEU A 14 -1.54 2.72 -2.10
N ARG A 15 -2.11 2.02 -3.09
CA ARG A 15 -1.61 0.73 -3.57
C ARG A 15 -0.16 0.84 -4.03
N ARG A 16 0.12 1.72 -5.00
CA ARG A 16 1.49 1.94 -5.50
C ARG A 16 2.47 2.35 -4.42
N ARG A 17 2.03 3.18 -3.46
CA ARG A 17 2.85 3.56 -2.32
C ARG A 17 3.13 2.37 -1.40
N GLY A 18 2.14 1.53 -1.15
CA GLY A 18 2.27 0.28 -0.41
C GLY A 18 3.28 -0.64 -1.06
N ASP A 19 3.15 -0.90 -2.36
CA ASP A 19 4.06 -1.74 -3.15
C ASP A 19 5.51 -1.25 -3.04
N ALA A 20 5.73 0.07 -3.18
CA ALA A 20 7.06 0.67 -3.07
C ALA A 20 7.68 0.51 -1.66
N ILE A 21 6.87 0.65 -0.62
CA ILE A 21 7.32 0.45 0.77
C ILE A 21 7.66 -1.03 1.00
N ILE A 22 6.77 -1.93 0.61
CA ILE A 22 6.94 -3.38 0.76
C ILE A 22 8.21 -3.83 0.04
N GLY A 23 8.40 -3.45 -1.22
CA GLY A 23 9.60 -3.82 -2.00
C GLY A 23 10.90 -3.32 -1.35
N ARG A 24 10.92 -2.08 -0.83
CA ARG A 24 12.08 -1.53 -0.10
C ARG A 24 12.36 -2.31 1.18
N GLU A 25 11.34 -2.66 1.95
CA GLU A 25 11.54 -3.40 3.19
C GLU A 25 11.89 -4.88 2.96
N LEU A 26 11.39 -5.51 1.90
CA LEU A 26 11.82 -6.85 1.48
C LEU A 26 13.28 -6.86 1.05
N THR A 27 13.73 -5.84 0.31
CA THR A 27 15.15 -5.68 -0.05
C THR A 27 16.03 -5.57 1.20
N ARG A 28 15.59 -4.80 2.20
CA ARG A 28 16.28 -4.66 3.49
C ARG A 28 16.25 -5.92 4.33
N LEU A 29 15.17 -6.69 4.26
CA LEU A 29 15.04 -7.96 4.95
C LEU A 29 15.99 -8.99 4.34
N ALA A 30 16.01 -9.12 3.01
CA ALA A 30 16.94 -9.99 2.28
C ALA A 30 18.41 -9.69 2.62
N GLY A 31 18.78 -8.41 2.74
CA GLY A 31 20.13 -8.00 3.13
C GLY A 31 20.51 -8.36 4.57
N ARG A 32 19.54 -8.39 5.50
CA ARG A 32 19.78 -8.70 6.93
C ARG A 32 19.66 -10.18 7.26
N ALA A 33 18.77 -10.89 6.58
CA ALA A 33 18.45 -12.28 6.83
C ALA A 33 18.79 -13.11 5.58
N GLN A 34 20.09 -13.33 5.38
CA GLN A 34 20.62 -14.04 4.20
C GLN A 34 20.16 -15.51 4.09
N ALA A 35 19.61 -16.07 5.18
CA ALA A 35 19.02 -17.41 5.17
C ALA A 35 17.63 -17.46 4.50
N LEU A 36 16.97 -16.31 4.31
CA LEU A 36 15.67 -16.25 3.64
C LEU A 36 15.87 -16.35 2.13
N GLY A 37 15.29 -17.39 1.54
CA GLY A 37 15.28 -17.57 0.09
C GLY A 37 14.21 -16.70 -0.59
N PRO A 38 14.22 -16.65 -1.94
CA PRO A 38 13.20 -15.95 -2.70
C PRO A 38 11.76 -16.39 -2.36
N GLN A 39 11.56 -17.68 -2.04
CA GLN A 39 10.24 -18.20 -1.70
C GLN A 39 9.76 -17.72 -0.32
N ASP A 40 10.64 -17.61 0.67
CA ASP A 40 10.29 -17.09 1.99
C ASP A 40 9.91 -15.60 1.89
N LEU A 41 10.68 -14.84 1.10
CA LEU A 41 10.40 -13.43 0.84
C LEU A 41 9.07 -13.23 0.11
N ALA A 42 8.72 -14.11 -0.84
CA ALA A 42 7.45 -14.06 -1.55
C ALA A 42 6.25 -14.33 -0.61
N VAL A 43 6.40 -15.23 0.38
CA VAL A 43 5.37 -15.45 1.40
C VAL A 43 5.15 -14.18 2.24
N VAL A 44 6.24 -13.53 2.64
CA VAL A 44 6.17 -12.27 3.40
C VAL A 44 5.55 -11.16 2.55
N GLU A 45 5.94 -11.04 1.28
CA GLU A 45 5.35 -10.09 0.33
C GLU A 45 3.84 -10.27 0.19
N ALA A 46 3.38 -11.50 -0.03
CA ALA A 46 1.97 -11.83 -0.15
C ALA A 46 1.20 -11.46 1.13
N ALA A 47 1.74 -11.81 2.31
CA ALA A 47 1.10 -11.48 3.58
C ALA A 47 1.01 -9.96 3.82
N LEU A 48 2.04 -9.20 3.44
CA LEU A 48 2.04 -7.74 3.56
C LEU A 48 1.04 -7.10 2.58
N ASN A 49 0.97 -7.59 1.35
CA ASN A 49 -0.01 -7.13 0.36
C ASN A 49 -1.44 -7.40 0.82
N ASP A 50 -1.71 -8.58 1.38
CA ASP A 50 -3.02 -8.93 1.95
C ASP A 50 -3.39 -8.02 3.13
N LEU A 51 -2.43 -7.68 4.00
CA LEU A 51 -2.65 -6.75 5.11
C LEU A 51 -2.99 -5.34 4.59
N VAL A 52 -2.26 -4.83 3.59
CA VAL A 52 -2.54 -3.53 2.98
C VAL A 52 -3.94 -3.52 2.35
N GLU A 53 -4.27 -4.56 1.58
CA GLU A 53 -5.56 -4.67 0.93
C GLU A 53 -6.70 -4.70 1.97
N ARG A 54 -6.61 -5.52 3.01
CA ARG A 54 -7.67 -5.66 4.03
C ARG A 54 -7.79 -4.45 4.95
N LEU A 55 -6.67 -3.90 5.42
CA LEU A 55 -6.69 -2.85 6.44
C LEU A 55 -6.85 -1.45 5.85
N VAL A 56 -6.37 -1.22 4.63
CA VAL A 56 -6.34 0.10 4.01
C VAL A 56 -7.28 0.18 2.81
N LEU A 57 -7.02 -0.61 1.76
CA LEU A 57 -7.69 -0.41 0.46
C LEU A 57 -9.16 -0.81 0.51
N ALA A 58 -9.49 -1.97 1.06
CA ALA A 58 -10.87 -2.42 1.24
C ALA A 58 -11.67 -1.45 2.11
N ARG A 59 -11.06 -0.93 3.18
CA ARG A 59 -11.71 0.03 4.08
C ARG A 59 -11.98 1.36 3.38
N LEU A 60 -11.05 1.82 2.55
CA LEU A 60 -11.20 3.06 1.78
C LEU A 60 -12.31 2.94 0.73
N ARG A 61 -12.36 1.81 0.01
CA ARG A 61 -13.47 1.53 -0.94
C ARG A 61 -14.83 1.50 -0.24
N ALA A 62 -14.88 1.05 1.02
CA ALA A 62 -16.09 1.04 1.83
C ALA A 62 -16.48 2.43 2.41
N LEU A 63 -15.57 3.41 2.38
CA LEU A 63 -15.79 4.78 2.89
C LEU A 63 -15.29 5.83 1.88
N PRO A 64 -15.89 5.92 0.69
CA PRO A 64 -15.39 6.79 -0.38
C PRO A 64 -15.36 8.28 0.03
N HIS A 65 -16.27 8.71 0.91
CA HIS A 65 -16.30 10.08 1.42
C HIS A 65 -15.09 10.45 2.30
N ARG A 66 -14.35 9.47 2.83
CA ARG A 66 -13.10 9.71 3.58
C ARG A 66 -11.85 9.67 2.71
N ALA A 67 -11.96 9.38 1.41
CA ALA A 67 -10.82 9.32 0.51
C ALA A 67 -10.02 10.63 0.50
N ALA A 68 -10.70 11.77 0.47
CA ALA A 68 -10.05 13.09 0.51
C ALA A 68 -9.29 13.36 1.82
N GLU A 69 -9.79 12.88 2.97
CA GLU A 69 -9.09 13.03 4.26
C GLU A 69 -7.83 12.17 4.30
N VAL A 70 -7.92 10.94 3.81
CA VAL A 70 -6.79 10.02 3.71
C VAL A 70 -5.75 10.57 2.74
N ASP A 71 -6.16 11.08 1.58
CA ASP A 71 -5.24 11.67 0.60
C ASP A 71 -4.44 12.83 1.21
N ARG A 72 -5.05 13.67 2.05
CA ARG A 72 -4.33 14.76 2.75
C ARG A 72 -3.22 14.25 3.67
N LEU A 73 -3.41 13.13 4.36
CA LEU A 73 -2.38 12.55 5.23
C LEU A 73 -1.09 12.15 4.47
N PHE A 74 -1.22 11.90 3.17
CA PHE A 74 -0.11 11.46 2.31
C PHE A 74 0.34 12.50 1.28
N THR A 75 -0.35 13.64 1.20
CA THR A 75 -0.07 14.73 0.24
C THR A 75 0.52 15.97 0.91
N ASP A 76 0.58 16.03 2.25
CA ASP A 76 1.23 17.10 3.00
C ASP A 76 2.64 16.68 3.47
N PRO A 77 3.69 16.82 2.64
CA PRO A 77 5.01 17.07 3.18
C PRO A 77 4.97 18.52 3.64
N GLY A 78 5.03 18.74 4.95
CA GLY A 78 5.14 20.10 5.49
C GLY A 78 6.08 20.95 4.64
N SER A 79 5.65 22.19 4.39
CA SER A 79 6.40 23.22 3.70
C SER A 79 7.91 23.13 3.95
N GLY A 80 8.64 23.29 2.86
CA GLY A 80 10.09 23.22 2.74
C GLY A 80 10.90 23.35 4.03
N ARG A 81 11.70 22.32 4.28
CA ARG A 81 13.07 22.53 4.77
C ARG A 81 14.03 22.29 3.63
#